data_AF-A0A0E3Z8W6-F1
#
_entry.id   AF-A0A0E3Z8W6-F1
#
_cell.length_a   1.000
_cell.length_b   1.000
_cell.length_c   1.000
_cell.angle_alpha   90.00
_cell.angle_beta   90.00
_cell.angle_gamma   90.00
#
_symmetry.space_group_name_H-M   'P 1'
#
loop_
_entity.id
_entity.type
_entity.pdbx_description
1 polymer ?
#
loop_
_entity_poly.entity_id
_entity_poly.type
_entity_poly.pdbx_seq_one_letter_code
_entity_poly.pdbx_strand_id
1 'polypeptide(L)'
;MPSALMSHRTIVEAVCLTPWGDAASGLPGAACKELPPVAGFAISRFGPLVHAVASACLEPVGGAGNHVGPDGARTAIVLATVFGDVTTVDTANRAVAADQRPDPVLFFQSVTTSILSHLTRQYGIEGPLISISAVPDPASNALLLADSLLDDHELHQVLVIGVETEPNERMRRTSDLAAADGWSVPLPVGDAAAALLLRRVGTQTRRARLTLAEPVRRAVDDSDESAGPLGWLGRLMKLCADVGSGQSGACIYELSL
;
A
#
# COMPACT_ATOMS: atom_id res chain seq x y z
N MET A 1 -0.53 -16.77 32.47
CA MET A 1 0.11 -15.94 31.43
C MET A 1 -0.59 -14.60 31.42
N PRO A 2 0.11 -13.46 31.43
CA PRO A 2 -0.56 -12.18 31.32
C PRO A 2 -1.23 -12.11 29.95
N SER A 3 -2.55 -11.90 29.94
CA SER A 3 -3.31 -11.56 28.74
C SER A 3 -2.58 -10.40 28.04
N ALA A 4 -2.08 -10.62 26.83
CA ALA A 4 -1.57 -9.53 26.01
C ALA A 4 -2.68 -8.49 25.94
N LEU A 5 -2.46 -7.32 26.52
CA LEU A 5 -3.35 -6.19 26.35
C LEU A 5 -3.37 -5.91 24.86
N MET A 6 -4.47 -6.25 24.18
CA MET A 6 -4.68 -5.90 22.78
C MET A 6 -4.48 -4.39 22.67
N SER A 7 -3.34 -3.98 22.15
CA SER A 7 -3.02 -2.57 22.02
C SER A 7 -3.75 -2.09 20.78
N HIS A 8 -4.88 -1.45 20.99
CA HIS A 8 -5.78 -1.13 19.89
C HIS A 8 -5.15 -0.11 18.94
N ARG A 9 -5.29 -0.37 17.64
CA ARG A 9 -4.86 0.54 16.59
C ARG A 9 -6.07 1.31 16.08
N THR A 10 -5.82 2.52 15.61
CA THR A 10 -6.83 3.32 14.94
C THR A 10 -6.36 3.76 13.58
N ILE A 11 -7.28 3.72 12.62
CA ILE A 11 -7.08 4.29 11.30
C ILE A 11 -7.37 5.79 11.42
N VAL A 12 -6.33 6.58 11.21
CA VAL A 12 -6.37 8.05 11.24
C VAL A 12 -7.01 8.58 9.98
N GLU A 13 -6.57 8.03 8.86
CA GLU A 13 -6.96 8.40 7.51
C GLU A 13 -6.75 7.17 6.61
N ALA A 14 -7.59 7.06 5.58
CA ALA A 14 -7.55 5.99 4.61
C ALA A 14 -7.90 6.52 3.22
N VAL A 15 -6.97 6.36 2.28
CA VAL A 15 -7.13 6.84 0.91
C VAL A 15 -6.90 5.70 -0.05
N CYS A 16 -7.67 5.68 -1.13
CA CYS A 16 -7.44 4.80 -2.26
C CYS A 16 -7.46 5.61 -3.55
N LEU A 17 -6.68 5.14 -4.53
CA LEU A 17 -6.63 5.63 -5.89
C LEU A 17 -6.72 4.43 -6.82
N THR A 18 -7.57 4.54 -7.83
CA THR A 18 -7.69 3.58 -8.93
C THR A 18 -7.25 4.25 -10.23
N PRO A 19 -7.34 3.60 -11.41
CA PRO A 19 -7.08 4.28 -12.66
C PRO A 19 -7.96 5.51 -12.82
N TRP A 20 -7.60 6.43 -13.71
CA TRP A 20 -8.35 7.65 -14.02
C TRP A 20 -9.11 7.53 -15.35
N GLY A 21 -9.99 8.50 -15.62
CA GLY A 21 -10.77 8.55 -16.86
C GLY A 21 -11.83 7.44 -16.93
N ASP A 22 -12.16 6.96 -18.12
CA ASP A 22 -13.25 5.99 -18.31
C ASP A 22 -12.99 4.66 -17.60
N ALA A 23 -11.73 4.24 -17.48
CA ALA A 23 -11.32 3.03 -16.75
C ALA A 23 -11.56 3.13 -15.23
N ALA A 24 -11.79 4.33 -14.71
CA ALA A 24 -12.08 4.59 -13.31
C ALA A 24 -13.56 4.45 -12.94
N SER A 25 -14.46 4.36 -13.94
CA SER A 25 -15.89 4.50 -13.72
C SER A 25 -16.44 3.43 -12.78
N GLY A 26 -17.02 3.86 -11.65
CA GLY A 26 -17.59 2.97 -10.64
C GLY A 26 -16.61 2.35 -9.65
N LEU A 27 -15.31 2.70 -9.71
CA LEU A 27 -14.29 2.22 -8.77
C LEU A 27 -14.03 3.23 -7.63
N PRO A 28 -13.69 2.76 -6.41
CA PRO A 28 -13.33 3.65 -5.30
C PRO A 28 -11.99 4.36 -5.58
N GLY A 29 -11.90 5.67 -5.33
CA GLY A 29 -10.66 6.41 -5.61
C GLY A 29 -10.48 6.84 -7.07
N ALA A 30 -11.55 6.75 -7.87
CA ALA A 30 -11.58 7.21 -9.25
C ALA A 30 -11.26 8.72 -9.36
N ALA A 31 -10.30 9.06 -10.22
CA ALA A 31 -9.95 10.44 -10.53
C ALA A 31 -10.32 10.79 -11.98
N CYS A 32 -10.74 12.04 -12.22
CA CYS A 32 -11.05 12.52 -13.56
C CYS A 32 -9.81 12.91 -14.38
N LYS A 33 -8.64 13.02 -13.74
CA LYS A 33 -7.38 13.45 -14.35
C LYS A 33 -6.21 12.58 -13.91
N GLU A 34 -5.20 12.54 -14.76
CA GLU A 34 -3.92 11.89 -14.49
C GLU A 34 -3.18 12.52 -13.31
N LEU A 35 -2.35 11.70 -12.66
CA LEU A 35 -1.53 12.10 -11.52
C LEU A 35 -0.44 13.11 -11.94
N PRO A 36 -0.14 14.10 -11.09
CA PRO A 36 0.99 14.98 -11.33
C PRO A 36 2.31 14.19 -11.45
N PRO A 37 3.23 14.59 -12.33
CA PRO A 37 4.54 13.96 -12.41
C PRO A 37 5.35 14.20 -11.14
N VAL A 38 6.15 13.20 -10.74
CA VAL A 38 7.08 13.32 -9.62
C VAL A 38 8.50 13.41 -10.17
N ALA A 39 9.24 14.42 -9.74
CA ALA A 39 10.62 14.62 -10.19
C ALA A 39 11.46 13.37 -9.88
N GLY A 40 12.20 12.89 -10.87
CA GLY A 40 12.98 11.66 -10.72
C GLY A 40 12.18 10.36 -10.81
N PHE A 41 10.88 10.40 -11.15
CA PHE A 41 10.01 9.23 -11.43
C PHE A 41 9.13 9.50 -12.65
N ALA A 42 9.71 9.33 -13.85
CA ALA A 42 9.07 9.75 -15.11
C ALA A 42 8.65 8.59 -16.03
N ILE A 43 9.14 7.38 -15.77
CA ILE A 43 8.98 6.23 -16.69
C ILE A 43 7.73 5.41 -16.39
N SER A 44 7.36 5.36 -15.11
CA SER A 44 6.29 4.51 -14.61
C SER A 44 5.36 5.30 -13.71
N ARG A 45 4.11 4.83 -13.64
CA ARG A 45 3.08 5.37 -12.75
C ARG A 45 3.25 4.89 -11.31
N PHE A 46 4.09 3.89 -11.04
CA PHE A 46 4.31 3.32 -9.71
C PHE A 46 4.69 4.39 -8.67
N GLY A 47 5.76 5.15 -8.93
CA GLY A 47 6.21 6.23 -8.04
C GLY A 47 5.14 7.33 -7.85
N PRO A 48 4.60 7.92 -8.93
CA PRO A 48 3.52 8.90 -8.84
C PRO A 48 2.28 8.40 -8.07
N LEU A 49 1.88 7.13 -8.22
CA LEU A 49 0.78 6.52 -7.47
C LEU A 49 1.07 6.46 -5.97
N VAL A 50 2.24 5.92 -5.59
CA VAL A 50 2.69 5.86 -4.19
C VAL A 50 2.71 7.24 -3.56
N HIS A 51 3.31 8.21 -4.25
CA HIS A 51 3.39 9.59 -3.76
C HIS A 51 2.00 10.21 -3.59
N ALA A 52 1.13 10.08 -4.59
CA ALA A 52 -0.20 10.68 -4.56
C ALA A 52 -1.08 10.10 -3.44
N VAL A 53 -1.13 8.77 -3.30
CA VAL A 53 -1.96 8.13 -2.27
C VAL A 53 -1.43 8.42 -0.86
N ALA A 54 -0.11 8.44 -0.70
CA ALA A 54 0.52 8.77 0.57
C ALA A 54 0.28 10.24 0.95
N SER A 55 0.55 11.19 0.05
CA SER A 55 0.31 12.61 0.31
C SER A 55 -1.15 12.88 0.66
N ALA A 56 -2.09 12.30 -0.07
CA ALA A 56 -3.51 12.44 0.23
C ALA A 56 -3.90 11.83 1.59
N CYS A 57 -3.25 10.73 2.00
CA CYS A 57 -3.48 10.10 3.30
C CYS A 57 -2.82 10.87 4.46
N LEU A 58 -1.77 11.65 4.17
CA LEU A 58 -1.07 12.47 5.16
C LEU A 58 -1.59 13.90 5.22
N GLU A 59 -2.31 14.41 4.21
CA GLU A 59 -2.80 15.79 4.17
C GLU A 59 -4.32 15.86 4.38
N PRO A 60 -4.80 16.49 5.47
CA PRO A 60 -6.23 16.61 5.73
C PRO A 60 -6.92 17.47 4.66
N VAL A 61 -8.07 17.01 4.18
CA VAL A 61 -8.91 17.77 3.24
C VAL A 61 -9.35 19.08 3.89
N GLY A 62 -8.86 20.22 3.37
CA GLY A 62 -9.29 21.56 3.78
C GLY A 62 -8.74 22.07 5.13
N GLY A 63 -7.74 21.40 5.71
CA GLY A 63 -7.14 21.78 6.99
C GLY A 63 -5.79 22.52 6.88
N ALA A 64 -5.36 23.12 8.00
CA ALA A 64 -3.97 23.58 8.18
C ALA A 64 -3.17 22.47 8.87
N GLY A 65 -2.03 22.07 8.29
CA GLY A 65 -1.15 21.03 8.81
C GLY A 65 -1.26 19.70 8.05
N ASN A 66 -0.58 18.67 8.54
CA ASN A 66 -0.65 17.30 8.03
C ASN A 66 -0.97 16.34 9.19
N HIS A 67 -1.45 15.14 8.87
CA HIS A 67 -1.77 14.14 9.86
C HIS A 67 -0.54 13.74 10.66
N VAL A 68 0.64 13.64 10.05
CA VAL A 68 1.90 13.27 10.73
C VAL A 68 2.19 14.19 11.92
N GLY A 69 1.98 15.50 11.77
CA GLY A 69 2.17 16.50 12.80
C GLY A 69 3.60 16.48 13.38
N PRO A 70 3.78 16.62 14.71
CA PRO A 70 5.10 16.56 15.34
C PRO A 70 5.68 15.14 15.40
N ASP A 71 4.93 14.10 15.01
CA ASP A 71 5.36 12.70 15.10
C ASP A 71 6.13 12.24 13.86
N GLY A 72 6.60 13.14 12.99
CA GLY A 72 7.34 12.80 11.76
C GLY A 72 8.49 11.84 12.03
N ALA A 73 9.42 12.24 12.91
CA ALA A 73 10.59 11.42 13.25
C ALA A 73 10.23 10.04 13.83
N ARG A 74 8.97 9.85 14.21
CA ARG A 74 8.44 8.66 14.89
C ARG A 74 7.32 7.98 14.10
N THR A 75 7.32 8.23 12.79
CA THR A 75 6.43 7.62 11.82
C THR A 75 7.24 6.63 10.98
N ALA A 76 6.72 5.42 10.77
CA ALA A 76 7.30 4.44 9.86
C ALA A 76 6.47 4.33 8.58
N ILE A 77 7.04 3.75 7.52
CA ILE A 77 6.34 3.44 6.27
C ILE A 77 6.49 1.96 5.95
N VAL A 78 5.38 1.30 5.66
CA VAL A 78 5.33 -0.06 5.12
C VAL A 78 4.71 0.02 3.73
N LEU A 79 5.48 -0.35 2.70
CA LEU A 79 5.01 -0.47 1.32
C LEU A 79 4.84 -1.95 0.98
N ALA A 80 3.71 -2.32 0.41
CA ALA A 80 3.41 -3.65 -0.08
C ALA A 80 3.16 -3.59 -1.59
N THR A 81 3.84 -4.48 -2.30
CA THR A 81 3.69 -4.68 -3.74
C THR A 81 4.19 -6.09 -4.06
N VAL A 82 3.51 -6.81 -4.92
CA VAL A 82 3.91 -8.16 -5.34
C VAL A 82 5.14 -8.07 -6.24
N PHE A 83 5.18 -7.12 -7.17
CA PHE A 83 6.20 -7.06 -8.22
C PHE A 83 6.96 -5.73 -8.34
N GLY A 84 6.56 -4.71 -7.60
CA GLY A 84 7.20 -3.40 -7.63
C GLY A 84 6.99 -2.66 -8.95
N ASP A 85 7.96 -1.81 -9.32
CA ASP A 85 7.89 -1.03 -10.55
C ASP A 85 8.33 -1.84 -11.78
N VAL A 86 7.42 -2.70 -12.24
CA VAL A 86 7.65 -3.62 -13.37
C VAL A 86 7.97 -2.89 -14.68
N THR A 87 7.45 -1.68 -14.86
CA THR A 87 7.66 -0.88 -16.09
C THR A 87 9.08 -0.34 -16.12
N THR A 88 9.55 0.25 -15.01
CA THR A 88 10.92 0.76 -14.91
C THR A 88 11.94 -0.37 -15.00
N VAL A 89 11.70 -1.50 -14.30
CA VAL A 89 12.57 -2.68 -14.34
C VAL A 89 12.65 -3.28 -15.75
N ASP A 90 11.52 -3.47 -16.43
CA ASP A 90 11.51 -4.03 -17.79
C ASP A 90 12.18 -3.08 -18.80
N THR A 91 11.99 -1.77 -18.65
CA THR A 91 12.67 -0.76 -19.47
C THR A 91 14.19 -0.84 -19.32
N ALA A 92 14.69 -0.90 -18.09
CA ALA A 92 16.11 -1.03 -17.81
C ALA A 92 16.67 -2.35 -18.39
N ASN A 93 15.95 -3.46 -18.20
CA ASN A 93 16.36 -4.77 -18.71
C ASN A 93 16.41 -4.83 -20.24
N ARG A 94 15.47 -4.19 -20.94
CA ARG A 94 15.47 -4.11 -22.41
C ARG A 94 16.64 -3.29 -22.93
N ALA A 95 17.00 -2.19 -22.28
CA ALA A 95 18.17 -1.40 -22.64
C ALA A 95 19.46 -2.24 -22.54
N VAL A 96 19.63 -2.96 -21.42
CA VAL A 96 20.78 -3.87 -21.23
C VAL A 96 20.79 -4.99 -22.28
N ALA A 97 19.64 -5.62 -22.56
CA ALA A 97 19.53 -6.67 -23.57
C ALA A 97 19.85 -6.17 -24.99
N ALA A 98 19.68 -4.88 -25.25
CA ALA A 98 20.04 -4.22 -26.50
C ALA A 98 21.51 -3.71 -26.52
N ASP A 99 22.34 -4.13 -25.56
CA ASP A 99 23.73 -3.66 -25.35
C ASP A 99 23.84 -2.13 -25.16
N GLN A 100 22.79 -1.52 -24.63
CA GLN A 100 22.75 -0.10 -24.28
C GLN A 100 23.06 0.07 -22.80
N ARG A 101 23.69 1.20 -22.45
CA ARG A 101 23.86 1.59 -21.04
C ARG A 101 22.55 2.18 -20.53
N PRO A 102 21.87 1.54 -19.57
CA PRO A 102 20.66 2.11 -18.98
C PRO A 102 21.01 3.44 -18.29
N ASP A 103 20.10 4.40 -18.35
CA ASP A 103 20.21 5.66 -17.61
C ASP A 103 20.35 5.33 -16.10
N PRO A 104 21.38 5.84 -15.41
CA PRO A 104 21.57 5.61 -13.98
C PRO A 104 20.35 5.95 -13.12
N VAL A 105 19.51 6.90 -13.55
CA VAL A 105 18.27 7.25 -12.87
C VAL A 105 17.28 6.07 -12.83
N LEU A 106 17.27 5.21 -13.85
CA LEU A 106 16.40 4.03 -13.89
C LEU A 106 16.73 3.03 -12.78
N PHE A 107 18.01 2.92 -12.40
CA PHE A 107 18.41 2.07 -11.28
C PHE A 107 17.84 2.59 -9.95
N PHE A 108 17.83 3.91 -9.75
CA PHE A 108 17.23 4.48 -8.54
C PHE A 108 15.71 4.37 -8.56
N GLN A 109 15.06 4.59 -9.71
CA GLN A 109 13.60 4.48 -9.86
C GLN A 109 13.08 3.06 -9.65
N SER A 110 13.86 2.03 -9.98
CA SER A 110 13.41 0.64 -9.89
C SER A 110 13.32 0.09 -8.46
N VAL A 111 14.01 0.72 -7.50
CA VAL A 111 13.93 0.36 -6.09
C VAL A 111 12.59 0.85 -5.52
N THR A 112 11.75 -0.07 -5.07
CA THR A 112 10.38 0.20 -4.61
C THR A 112 10.29 1.24 -3.49
N THR A 113 11.33 1.38 -2.66
CA THR A 113 11.38 2.35 -1.56
C THR A 113 11.90 3.73 -1.97
N SER A 114 12.49 3.90 -3.16
CA SER A 114 13.11 5.17 -3.56
C SER A 114 12.12 6.33 -3.56
N ILE A 115 10.88 6.09 -3.99
CA ILE A 115 9.83 7.11 -4.02
C ILE A 115 9.49 7.63 -2.61
N LEU A 116 9.66 6.79 -1.58
CA LEU A 116 9.37 7.16 -0.20
C LEU A 116 10.28 8.29 0.29
N SER A 117 11.45 8.50 -0.34
CA SER A 117 12.35 9.61 -0.01
C SER A 117 11.72 11.00 -0.20
N HIS A 118 10.77 11.13 -1.13
CA HIS A 118 9.99 12.36 -1.28
C HIS A 118 9.11 12.61 -0.05
N LEU A 119 8.43 11.55 0.43
CA LEU A 119 7.56 11.60 1.59
C LEU A 119 8.36 11.87 2.86
N THR A 120 9.51 11.20 3.05
CA THR A 120 10.32 11.40 4.24
C THR A 120 10.86 12.81 4.35
N ARG A 121 11.34 13.37 3.25
CA ARG A 121 11.80 14.76 3.20
C ARG A 121 10.66 15.76 3.42
N GLN A 122 9.49 15.52 2.82
CA GLN A 122 8.36 16.44 2.89
C GLN A 122 7.69 16.46 4.27
N TYR A 123 7.54 15.29 4.91
CA TYR A 123 6.81 15.15 6.17
C TYR A 123 7.71 14.91 7.39
N GLY A 124 9.03 14.96 7.22
CA GLY A 124 10.01 14.74 8.29
C GLY A 124 9.95 13.33 8.85
N ILE A 125 9.69 12.32 8.02
CA ILE A 125 9.55 10.92 8.44
C ILE A 125 10.94 10.28 8.58
N GLU A 126 11.28 9.82 9.78
CA GLU A 126 12.61 9.25 10.08
C GLU A 126 12.55 7.80 10.59
N GLY A 127 11.35 7.25 10.79
CA GLY A 127 11.19 5.85 11.19
C GLY A 127 11.49 4.86 10.06
N PRO A 128 11.39 3.55 10.33
CA PRO A 128 11.69 2.51 9.36
C PRO A 128 10.91 2.64 8.05
N LEU A 129 11.60 2.42 6.92
CA LEU A 129 11.01 2.33 5.58
C LEU A 129 11.15 0.88 5.11
N ILE A 130 10.05 0.15 5.07
CA ILE A 130 10.05 -1.28 4.75
C ILE A 130 9.21 -1.51 3.50
N SER A 131 9.73 -2.26 2.55
CA SER A 131 8.98 -2.77 1.42
C SER A 131 8.87 -4.28 1.53
N ILE A 132 7.64 -4.80 1.44
CA ILE A 132 7.37 -6.23 1.38
C ILE A 132 6.90 -6.60 -0.02
N SER A 133 7.43 -7.70 -0.54
CA SER A 133 7.09 -8.21 -1.87
C SER A 133 7.18 -9.72 -1.94
N ALA A 134 6.58 -10.30 -2.98
CA ALA A 134 6.53 -11.74 -3.21
C ALA A 134 6.00 -12.58 -2.02
N VAL A 135 5.00 -12.06 -1.29
CA VAL A 135 4.33 -12.77 -0.19
C VAL A 135 2.91 -13.20 -0.61
N PRO A 136 2.36 -14.33 -0.08
CA PRO A 136 1.05 -14.85 -0.50
C PRO A 136 -0.14 -13.92 -0.19
N ASP A 137 -0.12 -13.21 0.93
CA ASP A 137 -1.12 -12.20 1.30
C ASP A 137 -0.45 -10.87 1.65
N PRO A 138 -0.12 -10.02 0.65
CA PRO A 138 0.59 -8.77 0.90
C PRO A 138 -0.20 -7.81 1.79
N ALA A 139 -1.52 -7.77 1.70
CA ALA A 139 -2.35 -6.88 2.51
C ALA A 139 -2.27 -7.25 4.01
N SER A 140 -2.49 -8.53 4.33
CA SER A 140 -2.41 -9.00 5.72
C SER A 140 -0.99 -8.87 6.30
N ASN A 141 0.04 -9.20 5.51
CA ASN A 141 1.42 -9.08 5.94
C ASN A 141 1.82 -7.62 6.20
N ALA A 142 1.36 -6.67 5.37
CA ALA A 142 1.63 -5.25 5.59
C ALA A 142 1.00 -4.73 6.89
N LEU A 143 -0.25 -5.14 7.17
CA LEU A 143 -0.96 -4.74 8.38
C LEU A 143 -0.36 -5.38 9.64
N LEU A 144 0.05 -6.65 9.58
CA LEU A 144 0.75 -7.33 10.67
C LEU A 144 2.10 -6.70 10.98
N LEU A 145 2.85 -6.35 9.95
CA LEU A 145 4.12 -5.64 10.12
C LEU A 145 3.91 -4.25 10.73
N ALA A 146 2.90 -3.52 10.26
CA ALA A 146 2.56 -2.21 10.83
C ALA A 146 2.12 -2.32 12.29
N ASP A 147 1.36 -3.36 12.64
CA ASP A 147 0.97 -3.63 14.03
C ASP A 147 2.17 -3.92 14.92
N SER A 148 3.10 -4.74 14.42
CA SER A 148 4.36 -5.07 15.10
C SER A 148 5.26 -3.83 15.29
N LEU A 149 5.36 -2.97 14.27
CA LEU A 149 6.09 -1.70 14.38
C LEU A 149 5.45 -0.78 15.42
N LEU A 150 4.11 -0.75 15.49
CA LEU A 150 3.38 0.03 16.48
C LEU A 150 3.44 -0.55 17.90
N ASP A 151 4.08 -1.70 18.14
CA ASP A 151 4.43 -2.16 19.49
C ASP A 151 5.69 -1.47 20.03
N ASP A 152 6.59 -1.02 19.15
CA ASP A 152 7.70 -0.14 19.56
C ASP A 152 7.14 1.22 20.03
N HIS A 153 7.40 1.57 21.28
CA HIS A 153 6.94 2.83 21.87
C HIS A 153 7.59 4.06 21.25
N GLU A 154 8.75 3.91 20.61
CA GLU A 154 9.40 4.98 19.88
C GLU A 154 8.64 5.34 18.59
N LEU A 155 7.84 4.42 18.04
CA LEU A 155 6.97 4.65 16.89
C LEU A 155 5.53 4.96 17.32
N HIS A 156 4.95 6.06 16.82
CA HIS A 156 3.55 6.41 17.09
C HIS A 156 2.63 6.18 15.89
N GLN A 157 3.18 6.23 14.68
CA GLN A 157 2.39 6.17 13.46
C GLN A 157 3.06 5.22 12.46
N VAL A 158 2.24 4.52 11.69
CA VAL A 158 2.72 3.74 10.54
C VAL A 158 1.83 4.05 9.36
N LEU A 159 2.44 4.50 8.26
CA LEU A 159 1.79 4.63 6.97
C LEU A 159 1.94 3.31 6.21
N VAL A 160 0.83 2.61 6.02
CA VAL A 160 0.78 1.40 5.18
C VAL A 160 0.36 1.81 3.78
N ILE A 161 1.09 1.37 2.77
CA ILE A 161 0.83 1.64 1.36
C ILE A 161 0.76 0.31 0.63
N GLY A 162 -0.35 0.01 -0.03
CA GLY A 162 -0.43 -1.06 -1.01
C GLY A 162 -0.45 -0.46 -2.41
N VAL A 163 0.36 -0.98 -3.33
CA VAL A 163 0.42 -0.45 -4.70
C VAL A 163 0.69 -1.54 -5.73
N GLU A 164 0.02 -1.43 -6.86
CA GLU A 164 0.34 -2.14 -8.09
C GLU A 164 0.02 -1.29 -9.30
N THR A 165 0.79 -1.51 -10.36
CA THR A 165 0.45 -1.05 -11.71
C THR A 165 -0.10 -2.20 -12.54
N GLU A 166 -0.78 -1.89 -13.63
CA GLU A 166 -1.20 -2.88 -14.62
C GLU A 166 0.00 -3.77 -15.00
N PRO A 167 -0.12 -5.10 -14.85
CA PRO A 167 0.97 -6.00 -15.21
C PRO A 167 1.34 -5.86 -16.68
N ASN A 168 2.63 -5.82 -17.01
CA ASN A 168 3.08 -5.94 -18.39
C ASN A 168 3.09 -7.41 -18.84
N GLU A 169 3.36 -7.68 -20.14
CA GLU A 169 3.37 -9.05 -20.68
C GLU A 169 4.35 -9.98 -19.97
N ARG A 170 5.57 -9.47 -19.67
CA ARG A 170 6.58 -10.25 -18.93
C ARG A 170 6.05 -10.63 -17.56
N MET A 171 5.39 -9.68 -16.89
CA MET A 171 4.84 -9.90 -15.56
C MET A 171 3.69 -10.91 -15.59
N ARG A 172 2.78 -10.82 -16.55
CA ARG A 172 1.73 -11.83 -16.75
C ARG A 172 2.33 -13.23 -16.90
N ARG A 173 3.33 -13.39 -17.77
CA ARG A 173 4.01 -14.68 -17.95
C ARG A 173 4.65 -15.20 -16.65
N THR A 174 5.35 -14.35 -15.91
CA THR A 174 5.95 -14.76 -14.62
C THR A 174 4.88 -15.13 -13.60
N SER A 175 3.74 -14.41 -13.56
CA SER A 175 2.60 -14.76 -12.71
C SER A 175 1.99 -16.11 -13.09
N ASP A 176 1.84 -16.39 -14.39
CA ASP A 176 1.31 -17.67 -14.88
C ASP A 176 2.22 -18.85 -14.51
N LEU A 177 3.53 -18.65 -14.62
CA LEU A 177 4.53 -19.65 -14.23
C LEU A 177 4.49 -19.92 -12.72
N ALA A 178 4.46 -18.85 -11.92
CA ALA A 178 4.42 -19.00 -10.47
C ALA A 178 3.10 -19.63 -10.00
N ALA A 179 1.98 -19.33 -10.67
CA ALA A 179 0.69 -19.98 -10.43
C ALA A 179 0.74 -21.48 -10.75
N ALA A 180 1.44 -21.88 -11.83
CA ALA A 180 1.67 -23.29 -12.14
C ALA A 180 2.50 -24.02 -11.06
N ASP A 181 3.36 -23.29 -10.35
CA ASP A 181 4.14 -23.78 -9.20
C ASP A 181 3.39 -23.65 -7.86
N GLY A 182 2.10 -23.30 -7.87
CA GLY A 182 1.25 -23.19 -6.68
C GLY A 182 1.36 -21.87 -5.91
N TRP A 183 2.06 -20.87 -6.45
CA TRP A 183 2.09 -19.51 -5.91
C TRP A 183 1.24 -18.59 -6.77
N SER A 184 0.04 -18.27 -6.30
CA SER A 184 -0.89 -17.39 -7.00
C SER A 184 -1.31 -16.24 -6.10
N VAL A 185 -1.03 -15.01 -6.54
CA VAL A 185 -1.52 -13.79 -5.92
C VAL A 185 -2.32 -13.03 -6.97
N PRO A 186 -3.66 -12.86 -6.79
CA PRO A 186 -4.48 -12.12 -7.75
C PRO A 186 -3.97 -10.69 -7.93
N LEU A 187 -3.68 -10.31 -9.18
CA LEU A 187 -3.21 -8.96 -9.52
C LEU A 187 -4.38 -8.07 -9.93
N PRO A 188 -4.31 -6.76 -9.65
CA PRO A 188 -5.30 -5.83 -10.17
C PRO A 188 -5.20 -5.72 -11.69
N VAL A 189 -6.37 -5.52 -12.32
CA VAL A 189 -6.51 -5.36 -13.77
C VAL A 189 -5.96 -4.01 -14.25
N GLY A 190 -5.69 -3.07 -13.33
CA GLY A 190 -5.10 -1.78 -13.65
C GLY A 190 -4.38 -1.16 -12.45
N ASP A 191 -3.86 0.04 -12.68
CA ASP A 191 -3.14 0.82 -11.68
C ASP A 191 -3.97 1.18 -10.45
N ALA A 192 -3.56 0.70 -9.28
CA ALA A 192 -4.26 0.99 -8.04
C ALA A 192 -3.29 1.12 -6.86
N ALA A 193 -3.64 2.01 -5.93
CA ALA A 193 -2.88 2.20 -4.70
C ALA A 193 -3.79 2.59 -3.54
N ALA A 194 -3.57 1.99 -2.36
CA ALA A 194 -4.25 2.34 -1.11
C ALA A 194 -3.21 2.78 -0.07
N ALA A 195 -3.57 3.72 0.78
CA ALA A 195 -2.79 4.10 1.93
C ALA A 195 -3.64 4.20 3.19
N LEU A 196 -3.13 3.71 4.30
CA LEU A 196 -3.73 3.74 5.62
C LEU A 196 -2.73 4.36 6.60
N LEU A 197 -3.12 5.42 7.29
CA LEU A 197 -2.33 5.94 8.40
C LEU A 197 -2.83 5.33 9.71
N LEU A 198 -2.02 4.48 10.31
CA LEU A 198 -2.32 3.80 11.56
C LEU A 198 -1.66 4.50 12.74
N ARG A 199 -2.36 4.52 13.88
CA ARG A 199 -1.83 4.99 15.17
C ARG A 199 -2.17 4.06 16.29
N ARG A 200 -1.33 4.08 17.32
CA ARG A 200 -1.68 3.54 18.63
C ARG A 200 -2.81 4.37 19.27
N VAL A 201 -3.80 3.70 19.84
CA VAL A 201 -4.93 4.38 20.52
C VAL A 201 -4.53 4.72 21.96
N GLY A 202 -4.67 6.00 22.32
CA GLY A 202 -4.93 6.40 23.71
C GLY A 202 -6.45 6.33 23.97
N THR A 203 -6.87 6.07 25.21
CA THR A 203 -8.23 5.69 25.65
C THR A 203 -9.43 6.58 25.22
N GLN A 204 -9.26 7.61 24.39
CA GLN A 204 -10.32 8.58 24.03
C GLN A 204 -10.52 8.87 22.52
N THR A 205 -9.95 8.10 21.59
CA THR A 205 -10.09 8.42 20.15
C THR A 205 -11.40 7.89 19.53
N ARG A 206 -12.30 8.78 19.06
CA ARG A 206 -13.52 8.45 18.26
C ARG A 206 -13.19 8.14 16.79
N ARG A 207 -12.27 7.22 16.52
CA ARG A 207 -11.88 6.82 15.15
C ARG A 207 -12.07 5.32 14.95
N ALA A 208 -12.15 4.89 13.68
CA ALA A 208 -12.25 3.48 13.33
C ALA A 208 -11.13 2.69 14.02
N ARG A 209 -11.53 1.69 14.81
CA ARG A 209 -10.61 0.83 15.56
C ARG A 209 -10.29 -0.37 14.68
N LEU A 210 -9.01 -0.56 14.38
CA LEU A 210 -8.53 -1.76 13.71
C LEU A 210 -8.22 -2.80 14.79
N THR A 211 -8.93 -3.92 14.73
CA THR A 211 -8.60 -5.11 15.52
C THR A 211 -8.14 -6.17 14.53
N LEU A 212 -6.86 -6.51 14.59
CA LEU A 212 -6.33 -7.66 13.88
C LEU A 212 -6.72 -8.90 14.69
N ALA A 213 -7.56 -9.74 14.11
CA ALA A 213 -7.88 -11.05 14.66
C ALA A 213 -7.01 -12.10 13.98
N GLU A 214 -6.47 -13.05 14.77
CA GLU A 214 -5.89 -14.26 14.19
C GLU A 214 -6.97 -15.00 13.38
N PRO A 215 -6.62 -15.54 12.21
CA PRO A 215 -7.57 -16.28 11.40
C PRO A 215 -8.17 -17.43 12.20
N VAL A 216 -9.49 -17.53 12.20
CA VAL A 216 -10.13 -18.83 12.39
C VAL A 216 -9.74 -19.65 11.16
N ARG A 217 -8.94 -20.72 11.34
CA ARG A 217 -8.60 -21.68 10.28
C ARG A 217 -9.88 -22.22 9.64
N ARG A 218 -10.39 -21.57 8.60
CA ARG A 218 -11.31 -22.16 7.66
C ARG A 218 -10.48 -22.91 6.63
N ALA A 219 -10.88 -24.14 6.35
CA ALA A 219 -10.31 -24.91 5.27
C ALA A 219 -10.28 -24.05 4.01
N VAL A 220 -9.13 -24.04 3.33
CA VAL A 220 -8.92 -23.38 2.05
C VAL A 220 -9.95 -23.94 1.08
N ASP A 221 -11.02 -23.19 0.86
CA ASP A 221 -11.91 -23.41 -0.28
C ASP A 221 -11.24 -22.69 -1.46
N ASP A 222 -10.86 -23.47 -2.47
CA ASP A 222 -9.91 -23.14 -3.55
C ASP A 222 -10.51 -22.21 -4.62
N SER A 223 -11.35 -21.28 -4.20
CA SER A 223 -11.99 -20.29 -5.07
C SER A 223 -12.26 -19.01 -4.29
N ASP A 224 -11.22 -18.21 -4.05
CA ASP A 224 -11.41 -16.81 -3.67
C ASP A 224 -11.83 -16.00 -4.91
N GLU A 225 -13.03 -16.30 -5.44
CA GLU A 225 -13.77 -15.47 -6.42
C GLU A 225 -14.02 -14.05 -5.88
N SER A 226 -13.68 -13.77 -4.61
CA SER A 226 -13.77 -12.45 -3.97
C SER A 226 -12.66 -11.48 -4.37
N ALA A 227 -11.57 -11.93 -5.02
CA ALA A 227 -10.58 -11.02 -5.58
C ALA A 227 -11.17 -10.39 -6.85
N GLY A 228 -12.03 -9.38 -6.67
CA GLY A 228 -12.57 -8.59 -7.77
C GLY A 228 -11.47 -7.94 -8.63
N PRO A 229 -11.78 -6.97 -9.50
CA PRO A 229 -10.83 -6.42 -10.47
C PRO A 229 -9.57 -5.76 -9.87
N LEU A 230 -9.52 -5.60 -8.54
CA LEU A 230 -8.41 -5.01 -7.80
C LEU A 230 -7.46 -6.05 -7.18
N GLY A 231 -7.67 -7.34 -7.40
CA GLY A 231 -6.79 -8.40 -6.91
C GLY A 231 -6.56 -8.34 -5.39
N TRP A 232 -5.32 -8.55 -4.95
CA TRP A 232 -4.92 -8.51 -3.54
C TRP A 232 -5.17 -7.13 -2.88
N LEU A 233 -5.14 -6.04 -3.66
CA LEU A 233 -5.44 -4.69 -3.14
C LEU A 233 -6.91 -4.55 -2.73
N GLY A 234 -7.81 -5.40 -3.23
CA GLY A 234 -9.25 -5.31 -2.99
C GLY A 234 -9.62 -5.19 -1.50
N ARG A 235 -8.88 -5.87 -0.62
CA ARG A 235 -9.13 -5.79 0.83
C ARG A 235 -8.71 -4.44 1.43
N LEU A 236 -7.58 -3.86 1.02
CA LEU A 236 -7.16 -2.51 1.44
C LEU A 236 -8.10 -1.44 0.88
N MET A 237 -8.54 -1.60 -0.38
CA MET A 237 -9.48 -0.71 -1.06
C MET A 237 -10.83 -0.65 -0.34
N LYS A 238 -11.36 -1.82 0.03
CA LYS A 238 -12.59 -1.93 0.82
C LYS A 238 -12.44 -1.23 2.17
N LEU A 239 -11.33 -1.44 2.86
CA LEU A 239 -11.06 -0.77 4.14
C LEU A 239 -11.02 0.76 3.98
N CYS A 240 -10.41 1.27 2.91
CA CYS A 240 -10.44 2.71 2.61
C CYS A 240 -11.86 3.23 2.35
N ALA A 241 -12.68 2.49 1.60
CA ALA A 241 -14.06 2.86 1.34
C ALA A 241 -14.91 2.85 2.63
N ASP A 242 -14.76 1.84 3.48
CA ASP A 242 -15.48 1.71 4.74
C ASP A 242 -15.16 2.89 5.69
N VAL A 243 -13.86 3.24 5.82
CA VAL A 243 -13.41 4.39 6.62
C VAL A 243 -13.92 5.72 6.03
N GLY A 244 -13.80 5.91 4.71
CA GLY A 244 -14.24 7.13 4.02
C GLY A 244 -15.75 7.35 4.07
N SER A 245 -16.55 6.28 4.16
CA SER A 245 -18.02 6.35 4.29
C SER A 245 -18.50 6.78 5.69
N GLY A 246 -17.58 6.97 6.64
CA GLY A 246 -17.91 7.41 8.00
C GLY A 246 -18.61 6.34 8.84
N GLN A 247 -18.58 5.07 8.43
CA GLN A 247 -18.97 3.94 9.29
C GLN A 247 -18.02 3.87 10.48
N SER A 248 -18.29 4.68 11.51
CA SER A 248 -17.47 4.85 12.72
C SER A 248 -17.57 3.66 13.70
N GLY A 249 -17.79 2.45 13.16
CA GLY A 249 -17.77 1.20 13.91
C GLY A 249 -16.35 0.67 14.09
N ALA A 250 -16.16 -0.28 15.00
CA ALA A 250 -14.94 -1.07 15.03
C ALA A 250 -14.85 -1.87 13.72
N CYS A 251 -13.84 -1.57 12.89
CA CYS A 251 -13.55 -2.38 11.71
C CYS A 251 -12.71 -3.57 12.19
N ILE A 252 -13.35 -4.73 12.31
CA ILE A 252 -12.63 -5.98 12.57
C ILE A 252 -12.04 -6.41 11.24
N TYR A 253 -10.71 -6.50 11.18
CA TYR A 253 -10.00 -6.98 10.01
C TYR A 253 -9.47 -8.38 10.34
N GLU A 254 -10.13 -9.40 9.78
CA GLU A 254 -9.69 -10.78 9.90
C GLU A 254 -8.53 -11.00 8.93
N LEU A 255 -7.38 -11.38 9.47
CA LEU A 255 -6.21 -11.73 8.67
C LEU A 255 -6.43 -13.12 8.09
N SER A 256 -6.16 -13.33 6.81
CA SER A 256 -6.00 -14.67 6.25
C SER A 256 -4.52 -15.04 6.35
N LEU A 257 -4.19 -16.06 7.14
CA LEU A 257 -2.87 -16.68 7.18
C LEU A 257 -2.95 -18.04 6.50
#